data_AF-A0A975VE97-F1
#
_entry.id   AF-A0A975VE97-F1
#
_cell.length_a   1.000
_cell.length_b   1.000
_cell.length_c   1.000
_cell.angle_alpha   90.00
_cell.angle_beta   90.00
_cell.angle_gamma   90.00
#
_symmetry.space_group_name_H-M   'P 1'
#
loop_
_entity.id
_entity.type
_entity.pdbx_description
1 polymer ?
#
loop_
_entity_poly.entity_id
_entity_poly.type
_entity_poly.pdbx_seq_one_letter_code
_entity_poly.pdbx_strand_id
1 'polypeptide(L)'
;LGRPKEALASLAAMQALASRNQSWRFFAQAMAEEINLILQDSGPDRLKRAEQRLKSVDWNKMAAHYRNMAFNPVNWSLGVSRVRLLQGRGHFSEALHEITQLRGTLQPGWHGLQRLRLDILAALSYQRLGYQERANSLLGECLINAEREGVRSLFIEEGDGIRQLLQQLESTERQPALQTFIRGLLGI
;
A
#
# COMPACT_ATOMS: atom_id res chain seq x y z
N LEU A 1 3.71 -11.94 18.98
CA LEU A 1 3.92 -12.48 17.63
C LEU A 1 2.86 -13.53 17.21
N GLY A 2 1.61 -13.46 17.70
CA GLY A 2 0.51 -14.37 17.30
C GLY A 2 -0.41 -13.87 16.17
N ARG A 3 -0.15 -12.71 15.57
CA ARG A 3 -1.17 -11.90 14.88
C ARG A 3 -1.44 -12.13 13.38
N PRO A 4 -0.60 -12.79 12.54
CA PRO A 4 -0.91 -12.89 11.12
C PRO A 4 -2.04 -13.88 10.82
N LYS A 5 -2.15 -14.98 11.57
CA LYS A 5 -3.22 -15.97 11.38
C LYS A 5 -4.60 -15.42 11.77
N GLU A 6 -4.68 -14.69 12.88
CA GLU A 6 -5.91 -14.04 13.34
C GLU A 6 -6.35 -12.92 12.39
N ALA A 7 -5.40 -12.14 11.87
CA ALA A 7 -5.68 -11.13 10.84
C ALA A 7 -6.25 -11.77 9.57
N LEU A 8 -5.63 -12.84 9.06
CA LEU A 8 -6.12 -13.57 7.87
C LEU A 8 -7.52 -14.16 8.10
N ALA A 9 -7.79 -14.73 9.27
CA ALA A 9 -9.12 -15.24 9.61
C ALA A 9 -10.17 -14.12 9.64
N SER A 10 -9.81 -12.96 10.18
CA SER A 10 -10.70 -11.78 10.23
C SER A 10 -11.00 -11.25 8.83
N LEU A 11 -9.99 -11.17 7.97
CA LEU A 11 -10.14 -10.77 6.56
C LEU A 11 -11.01 -11.75 5.78
N ALA A 12 -10.84 -13.06 6.00
CA ALA A 12 -11.70 -14.07 5.39
C ALA A 12 -13.17 -13.92 5.82
N ALA A 13 -13.42 -13.67 7.11
CA ALA A 13 -14.77 -13.41 7.61
C ALA A 13 -15.37 -12.13 7.00
N MET A 14 -14.59 -11.04 6.91
CA MET A 14 -15.02 -9.81 6.26
C MET A 14 -15.38 -10.03 4.79
N GLN A 15 -14.60 -10.81 4.05
CA GLN A 15 -14.89 -11.14 2.66
C GLN A 15 -16.17 -11.98 2.53
N ALA A 16 -16.38 -12.96 3.40
CA ALA A 16 -17.60 -13.76 3.39
C ALA A 16 -18.85 -12.89 3.64
N LEU A 17 -18.79 -12.00 4.63
CA LEU A 17 -19.88 -11.07 4.95
C LEU A 17 -20.12 -10.05 3.82
N ALA A 18 -19.06 -9.47 3.27
CA ALA A 18 -19.15 -8.50 2.19
C ALA A 18 -19.68 -9.12 0.90
N SER A 19 -19.28 -10.35 0.58
CA SER A 19 -19.79 -11.09 -0.59
C SER A 19 -21.29 -11.39 -0.46
N ARG A 20 -21.73 -11.88 0.70
CA ARG A 20 -23.16 -12.14 0.97
C ARG A 20 -24.02 -10.88 0.81
N ASN A 21 -23.51 -9.74 1.22
CA ASN A 21 -24.19 -8.44 1.15
C ASN A 21 -23.86 -7.62 -0.11
N GLN A 22 -23.15 -8.20 -1.09
CA GLN A 22 -22.68 -7.51 -2.30
C GLN A 22 -21.97 -6.17 -2.03
N SER A 23 -21.32 -6.06 -0.87
CA SER A 23 -20.63 -4.86 -0.40
C SER A 23 -19.20 -4.84 -0.93
N TRP A 24 -19.06 -4.71 -2.25
CA TRP A 24 -17.82 -4.98 -2.98
C TRP A 24 -16.64 -4.09 -2.59
N ARG A 25 -16.88 -2.86 -2.14
CA ARG A 25 -15.84 -2.01 -1.56
C ARG A 25 -15.09 -2.69 -0.41
N PHE A 26 -15.82 -3.25 0.56
CA PHE A 26 -15.21 -3.89 1.73
C PHE A 26 -14.57 -5.23 1.37
N PHE A 27 -15.20 -5.96 0.44
CA PHE A 27 -14.61 -7.19 -0.10
C PHE A 27 -13.25 -6.92 -0.77
N ALA A 28 -13.20 -5.94 -1.67
CA ALA A 28 -12.00 -5.55 -2.39
C ALA A 28 -10.90 -5.05 -1.45
N GLN A 29 -11.26 -4.25 -0.45
CA GLN A 29 -10.33 -3.78 0.57
C GLN A 29 -9.73 -4.94 1.37
N ALA A 30 -10.57 -5.83 1.92
CA ALA A 30 -10.11 -6.96 2.72
C ALA A 30 -9.23 -7.91 1.90
N MET A 31 -9.52 -8.08 0.61
CA MET A 31 -8.70 -8.86 -0.29
C MET A 31 -7.34 -8.22 -0.57
N ALA A 32 -7.30 -6.90 -0.78
CA ALA A 32 -6.04 -6.18 -0.98
C ALA A 32 -5.15 -6.23 0.27
N GLU A 33 -5.75 -6.16 1.47
CA GLU A 33 -5.04 -6.34 2.74
C GLU A 33 -4.50 -7.77 2.89
N GLU A 34 -5.30 -8.79 2.54
CA GLU A 34 -4.85 -10.19 2.53
C GLU A 34 -3.66 -10.40 1.59
N ILE A 35 -3.74 -9.85 0.37
CA ILE A 35 -2.66 -9.92 -0.62
C ILE A 35 -1.38 -9.24 -0.09
N ASN A 36 -1.52 -8.09 0.57
CA ASN A 36 -0.38 -7.40 1.17
C ASN A 36 0.28 -8.26 2.27
N LEU A 37 -0.51 -8.88 3.15
CA LEU A 37 0.00 -9.80 4.17
C LEU A 37 0.72 -11.00 3.56
N ILE A 38 0.19 -11.58 2.48
CA ILE A 38 0.86 -12.66 1.76
C ILE A 38 2.21 -12.18 1.21
N LEU A 39 2.27 -11.00 0.60
CA LEU A 39 3.50 -10.45 0.03
C LEU A 39 4.57 -10.15 1.08
N GLN A 40 4.17 -9.87 2.32
CA GLN A 40 5.08 -9.63 3.44
C GLN A 40 5.56 -10.90 4.13
N ASP A 41 4.98 -12.06 3.80
CA ASP A 41 5.45 -13.35 4.33
C ASP A 41 6.90 -13.63 3.89
N SER A 42 7.61 -14.45 4.65
CA SER A 42 9.01 -14.84 4.38
C SER A 42 9.12 -16.04 3.43
N GLY A 43 8.02 -16.72 3.15
CA GLY A 43 8.01 -17.95 2.33
C GLY A 43 8.34 -17.71 0.86
N PRO A 44 9.06 -18.64 0.20
CA PRO A 44 9.50 -18.50 -1.20
C PRO A 44 8.34 -18.39 -2.20
N ASP A 45 7.18 -19.01 -1.88
CA ASP A 45 6.00 -19.01 -2.75
C ASP A 45 5.07 -17.80 -2.55
N ARG A 46 5.46 -16.81 -1.74
CA ARG A 46 4.61 -15.64 -1.42
C ARG A 46 4.10 -14.92 -2.66
N LEU A 47 4.95 -14.72 -3.67
CA LEU A 47 4.58 -14.03 -4.91
C LEU A 47 3.53 -14.83 -5.70
N LYS A 48 3.74 -16.16 -5.78
CA LYS A 48 2.82 -17.06 -6.46
C LYS A 48 1.45 -17.10 -5.76
N ARG A 49 1.44 -17.17 -4.42
CA ARG A 49 0.21 -17.14 -3.61
C ARG A 49 -0.51 -15.80 -3.76
N ALA A 50 0.20 -14.68 -3.68
CA ALA A 50 -0.38 -13.35 -3.85
C ALA A 50 -1.02 -13.18 -5.24
N GLU A 51 -0.35 -13.64 -6.29
CA GLU A 51 -0.87 -13.62 -7.65
C GLU A 51 -2.09 -14.54 -7.83
N GLN A 52 -2.03 -15.77 -7.33
CA GLN A 52 -3.17 -16.69 -7.35
C GLN A 52 -4.36 -16.08 -6.64
N ARG A 53 -4.12 -15.42 -5.49
CA ARG A 53 -5.16 -14.75 -4.73
C ARG A 53 -5.77 -13.58 -5.51
N LEU A 54 -4.94 -12.74 -6.12
CA LEU A 54 -5.39 -11.66 -6.99
C LEU A 54 -6.26 -12.18 -8.16
N LYS A 55 -5.93 -13.33 -8.74
CA LYS A 55 -6.68 -13.95 -9.85
C LYS A 55 -7.93 -14.73 -9.43
N SER A 56 -8.16 -14.91 -8.13
CA SER A 56 -9.25 -15.77 -7.63
C SER A 56 -10.66 -15.16 -7.75
N VAL A 57 -10.78 -13.90 -8.17
CA VAL A 57 -12.06 -13.19 -8.26
C VAL A 57 -12.19 -12.35 -9.53
N ASP A 58 -13.44 -12.09 -9.91
CA ASP A 58 -13.77 -11.21 -11.02
C ASP A 58 -13.85 -9.74 -10.55
N TRP A 59 -12.71 -9.06 -10.63
CA TRP A 59 -12.61 -7.64 -10.29
C TRP A 59 -13.46 -6.75 -11.18
N ASN A 60 -13.61 -7.08 -12.47
CA ASN A 60 -14.36 -6.27 -13.41
C ASN A 60 -15.85 -6.27 -13.07
N LYS A 61 -16.40 -7.44 -12.71
CA LYS A 61 -17.77 -7.57 -12.24
C LYS A 61 -18.00 -6.73 -10.99
N MET A 62 -17.11 -6.80 -10.01
CA MET A 62 -17.22 -6.01 -8.77
C MET A 62 -17.10 -4.51 -9.03
N ALA A 63 -16.15 -4.10 -9.88
CA ALA A 63 -15.90 -2.70 -10.21
C ALA A 63 -17.04 -2.06 -11.00
N ALA A 64 -17.83 -2.84 -11.75
CA ALA A 64 -18.97 -2.35 -12.52
C ALA A 64 -20.02 -1.66 -11.64
N HIS A 65 -20.16 -2.06 -10.38
CA HIS A 65 -21.06 -1.43 -9.40
C HIS A 65 -20.69 0.03 -9.08
N TYR A 66 -19.48 0.46 -9.41
CA TYR A 66 -18.96 1.80 -9.10
C TYR A 66 -18.61 2.60 -10.37
N ARG A 67 -19.06 2.16 -11.56
CA ARG A 67 -18.67 2.78 -12.85
C ARG A 67 -19.02 4.27 -12.94
N ASN A 68 -20.13 4.67 -12.32
CA ASN A 68 -20.61 6.06 -12.36
C ASN A 68 -20.11 6.91 -11.18
N MET A 69 -19.26 6.35 -10.31
CA MET A 69 -18.69 7.10 -9.19
C MET A 69 -17.40 7.77 -9.60
N ALA A 70 -17.16 8.96 -9.04
CA ALA A 70 -15.91 9.70 -9.17
C ALA A 70 -14.67 8.88 -8.75
N PHE A 71 -14.84 7.97 -7.80
CA PHE A 71 -13.81 7.08 -7.30
C PHE A 71 -14.33 5.66 -7.28
N ASN A 72 -13.59 4.73 -7.89
CA ASN A 72 -13.93 3.32 -7.90
C ASN A 72 -13.07 2.56 -6.87
N PRO A 73 -13.61 2.21 -5.68
CA PRO A 73 -12.85 1.59 -4.61
C PRO A 73 -12.32 0.19 -4.96
N VAL A 74 -12.97 -0.51 -5.89
CA VAL A 74 -12.55 -1.84 -6.34
C VAL A 74 -11.33 -1.72 -7.25
N ASN A 75 -11.38 -0.83 -8.25
CA ASN A 75 -10.24 -0.56 -9.13
C ASN A 75 -9.05 -0.02 -8.35
N TRP A 76 -9.30 0.84 -7.36
CA TRP A 76 -8.27 1.31 -6.44
C TRP A 76 -7.57 0.17 -5.71
N SER A 77 -8.34 -0.72 -5.06
CA SER A 77 -7.79 -1.84 -4.29
C SER A 77 -7.03 -2.83 -5.18
N LEU A 78 -7.55 -3.08 -6.39
CA LEU A 78 -6.87 -3.88 -7.42
C LEU A 78 -5.53 -3.25 -7.83
N GLY A 79 -5.53 -1.96 -8.18
CA GLY A 79 -4.33 -1.26 -8.62
C GLY A 79 -3.24 -1.24 -7.56
N VAL A 80 -3.56 -0.90 -6.31
CA VAL A 80 -2.59 -0.95 -5.20
C VAL A 80 -2.01 -2.36 -5.03
N SER A 81 -2.85 -3.40 -5.14
CA SER A 81 -2.39 -4.78 -5.07
C SER A 81 -1.46 -5.15 -6.23
N ARG A 82 -1.72 -4.64 -7.45
CA ARG A 82 -0.84 -4.81 -8.62
C ARG A 82 0.50 -4.13 -8.42
N VAL A 83 0.51 -2.88 -7.94
CA VAL A 83 1.75 -2.14 -7.62
C VAL A 83 2.63 -2.96 -6.67
N ARG A 84 2.07 -3.43 -5.55
CA ARG A 84 2.82 -4.23 -4.56
C ARG A 84 3.31 -5.55 -5.15
N LEU A 85 2.51 -6.21 -5.99
CA LEU A 85 2.93 -7.44 -6.68
C LEU A 85 4.07 -7.20 -7.67
N LEU A 86 4.02 -6.10 -8.44
CA LEU A 86 5.09 -5.68 -9.36
C LEU A 86 6.39 -5.39 -8.58
N GLN A 87 6.29 -4.65 -7.48
CA GLN A 87 7.44 -4.39 -6.59
C GLN A 87 8.00 -5.69 -6.01
N GLY A 88 7.14 -6.60 -5.56
CA GLY A 88 7.55 -7.91 -5.06
C GLY A 88 8.31 -8.76 -6.08
N ARG A 89 8.03 -8.56 -7.39
CA ARG A 89 8.74 -9.21 -8.51
C ARG A 89 10.01 -8.48 -8.96
N GLY A 90 10.28 -7.31 -8.39
CA GLY A 90 11.39 -6.45 -8.83
C GLY A 90 11.08 -5.59 -10.06
N HIS A 91 9.82 -5.53 -10.52
CA HIS A 91 9.40 -4.76 -11.69
C HIS A 91 9.09 -3.30 -11.30
N PHE A 92 10.07 -2.58 -10.77
CA PHE A 92 9.85 -1.27 -10.15
C PHE A 92 9.44 -0.16 -11.14
N SER A 93 9.93 -0.21 -12.39
CA SER A 93 9.53 0.74 -13.44
C SER A 93 8.07 0.56 -13.84
N GLU A 94 7.60 -0.68 -13.98
CA GLU A 94 6.19 -0.98 -14.24
C GLU A 94 5.32 -0.57 -13.04
N ALA A 95 5.80 -0.77 -11.80
CA ALA A 95 5.10 -0.33 -10.60
C ALA A 95 4.91 1.20 -10.59
N LEU A 96 5.92 1.98 -10.98
CA LEU A 96 5.80 3.44 -11.11
C LEU A 96 4.81 3.86 -12.20
N HIS A 97 4.75 3.11 -13.30
CA HIS A 97 3.74 3.35 -14.34
C HIS A 97 2.32 3.12 -13.81
N GLU A 98 2.08 1.99 -13.13
CA GLU A 98 0.79 1.67 -12.51
C GLU A 98 0.41 2.72 -11.43
N ILE A 99 1.36 3.18 -10.62
CA ILE A 99 1.15 4.28 -9.66
C ILE A 99 0.69 5.54 -10.38
N THR A 100 1.30 5.88 -11.52
CA THR A 100 0.93 7.07 -12.31
C THR A 100 -0.50 6.96 -12.83
N GLN A 101 -0.89 5.78 -13.34
CA GLN A 101 -2.27 5.52 -13.76
C GLN A 101 -3.25 5.66 -12.59
N LEU A 102 -2.92 5.11 -11.42
CA LEU A 102 -3.77 5.21 -10.23
C LEU A 102 -3.93 6.65 -9.73
N ARG A 103 -2.86 7.45 -9.76
CA ARG A 103 -2.95 8.88 -9.43
C ARG A 103 -3.95 9.60 -10.34
N GLY A 104 -4.00 9.23 -11.63
CA GLY A 104 -4.96 9.77 -12.59
C GLY A 104 -6.43 9.48 -12.24
N THR A 105 -6.69 8.49 -11.38
CA THR A 105 -8.04 8.17 -10.89
C THR A 105 -8.45 8.96 -9.65
N LEU A 106 -7.53 9.72 -9.05
CA LEU A 106 -7.78 10.48 -7.81
C LEU A 106 -8.16 11.93 -8.14
N GLN A 107 -9.28 12.39 -7.60
CA GLN A 107 -9.71 13.78 -7.79
C GLN A 107 -8.75 14.79 -7.13
N PRO A 108 -8.53 15.98 -7.74
CA PRO A 108 -7.80 17.08 -7.11
C PRO A 108 -8.45 17.54 -5.81
N GLY A 109 -7.64 17.80 -4.77
CA GLY A 109 -8.13 18.29 -3.47
C GLY A 109 -8.84 17.24 -2.60
N TRP A 110 -8.99 16.00 -3.11
CA TRP A 110 -9.56 14.87 -2.40
C TRP A 110 -8.52 13.74 -2.32
N HIS A 111 -8.74 12.78 -1.42
CA HIS A 111 -7.93 11.54 -1.31
C HIS A 111 -6.47 11.72 -0.83
N GLY A 112 -6.24 12.59 0.17
CA GLY A 112 -4.91 12.79 0.78
C GLY A 112 -4.23 11.49 1.19
N LEU A 113 -4.93 10.59 1.88
CA LEU A 113 -4.41 9.29 2.30
C LEU A 113 -4.04 8.37 1.13
N GLN A 114 -4.84 8.35 0.06
CA GLN A 114 -4.54 7.53 -1.12
C GLN A 114 -3.32 8.05 -1.87
N ARG A 115 -3.18 9.38 -1.98
CA ARG A 115 -2.00 10.03 -2.57
C ARG A 115 -0.76 9.68 -1.75
N LEU A 116 -0.82 9.89 -0.44
CA LEU A 116 0.25 9.54 0.49
C LEU A 116 0.67 8.07 0.36
N ARG A 117 -0.28 7.13 0.25
CA ARG A 117 0.03 5.72 0.01
C ARG A 117 0.78 5.50 -1.31
N LEU A 118 0.36 6.13 -2.41
CA LEU A 118 1.05 6.02 -3.69
C LEU A 118 2.44 6.66 -3.66
N ASP A 119 2.62 7.73 -2.90
CA ASP A 119 3.89 8.41 -2.74
C ASP A 119 4.88 7.54 -1.96
N ILE A 120 4.44 6.88 -0.89
CA ILE A 120 5.23 5.87 -0.15
C ILE A 120 5.64 4.72 -1.09
N LEU A 121 4.69 4.15 -1.84
CA LEU A 121 4.98 3.07 -2.80
C LEU A 121 5.96 3.54 -3.89
N ALA A 122 5.81 4.77 -4.39
CA ALA A 122 6.73 5.33 -5.37
C ALA A 122 8.15 5.53 -4.79
N ALA A 123 8.27 6.00 -3.54
CA ALA A 123 9.56 6.17 -2.87
C ALA A 123 10.31 4.84 -2.76
N LEU A 124 9.61 3.75 -2.41
CA LEU A 124 10.17 2.40 -2.41
C LEU A 124 10.67 1.96 -3.79
N SER A 125 9.90 2.20 -4.84
CA SER A 125 10.33 1.91 -6.21
C SER A 125 11.56 2.73 -6.63
N TYR A 126 11.61 4.02 -6.29
CA TYR A 126 12.77 4.88 -6.59
C TYR A 126 14.03 4.40 -5.88
N GLN A 127 13.94 4.05 -4.60
CA GLN A 127 15.06 3.49 -3.84
C GLN A 127 15.62 2.24 -4.52
N ARG A 128 14.73 1.32 -4.93
CA ARG A 128 15.10 0.05 -5.57
C ARG A 128 15.69 0.21 -6.97
N LEU A 129 15.37 1.31 -7.65
CA LEU A 129 15.97 1.69 -8.93
C LEU A 129 17.28 2.48 -8.76
N GLY A 130 17.74 2.75 -7.53
CA GLY A 130 18.97 3.49 -7.24
C GLY A 130 18.81 5.01 -7.23
N TYR A 131 17.59 5.53 -7.36
CA TYR A 131 17.29 6.97 -7.30
C TYR A 131 17.14 7.46 -5.86
N GLN A 132 18.23 7.38 -5.09
CA GLN A 132 18.23 7.54 -3.64
C GLN A 132 17.75 8.92 -3.17
N GLU A 133 18.27 9.99 -3.78
CA GLU A 133 17.86 11.36 -3.43
C GLU A 133 16.37 11.57 -3.67
N ARG A 134 15.87 11.10 -4.82
CA ARG A 134 14.44 11.19 -5.17
C ARG A 134 13.56 10.40 -4.21
N ALA A 135 14.00 9.21 -3.80
CA ALA A 135 13.30 8.39 -2.82
C ALA A 135 13.23 9.10 -1.46
N ASN A 136 14.35 9.66 -0.99
CA ASN A 136 14.44 10.37 0.29
C ASN A 136 13.63 11.66 0.30
N SER A 137 13.70 12.49 -0.76
CA SER A 137 12.90 13.70 -0.87
C SER A 137 11.41 13.39 -0.84
N LEU A 138 10.97 12.40 -1.62
CA LEU A 138 9.56 12.00 -1.65
C LEU A 138 9.11 11.42 -0.30
N LEU A 139 9.94 10.59 0.35
CA LEU A 139 9.63 10.07 1.68
C LEU A 139 9.55 11.19 2.73
N GLY A 140 10.45 12.17 2.68
CA GLY A 140 10.43 13.33 3.57
C GLY A 140 9.11 14.10 3.46
N GLU A 141 8.66 14.39 2.24
CA GLU A 141 7.35 15.01 1.99
C GLU A 141 6.19 14.16 2.52
N CYS A 142 6.24 12.84 2.32
CA CYS A 142 5.25 11.91 2.86
C CYS A 142 5.16 12.00 4.39
N LEU A 143 6.30 12.02 5.07
CA LEU A 143 6.35 12.05 6.53
C LEU A 143 5.87 13.38 7.11
N ILE A 144 6.18 14.52 6.46
CA ILE A 144 5.66 15.83 6.88
C ILE A 144 4.13 15.85 6.78
N ASN A 145 3.58 15.36 5.67
CA ASN A 145 2.13 15.30 5.50
C ASN A 145 1.47 14.33 6.49
N ALA A 146 2.08 13.17 6.71
CA ALA A 146 1.60 12.16 7.64
C ALA A 146 1.63 12.60 9.10
N GLU A 147 2.68 13.32 9.51
CA GLU A 147 2.83 13.84 10.88
C GLU A 147 1.71 14.82 11.20
N ARG A 148 1.43 15.76 10.27
CA ARG A 148 0.33 16.73 10.41
C ARG A 148 -1.04 16.08 10.54
N GLU A 149 -1.25 14.95 9.89
CA GLU A 149 -2.52 14.20 9.92
C GLU A 149 -2.54 13.10 10.99
N GLY A 150 -1.44 12.87 11.72
CA GLY A 150 -1.32 11.79 12.70
C GLY A 150 -1.33 10.38 12.10
N VAL A 151 -1.02 10.24 10.80
CA VAL A 151 -1.18 9.00 10.04
C VAL A 151 0.09 8.15 10.13
N ARG A 152 0.04 7.07 10.92
CA ARG A 152 1.16 6.12 11.07
C ARG A 152 0.93 4.78 10.39
N SER A 153 -0.33 4.36 10.29
CA SER A 153 -0.68 3.01 9.80
C SER A 153 -0.18 2.75 8.39
N LEU A 154 -0.18 3.76 7.51
CA LEU A 154 0.28 3.62 6.13
C LEU A 154 1.74 3.18 6.03
N PHE A 155 2.62 3.65 6.93
CA PHE A 155 4.02 3.23 6.94
C PHE A 155 4.16 1.83 7.53
N ILE A 156 3.41 1.51 8.58
CA ILE A 156 3.45 0.17 9.20
C ILE A 156 2.96 -0.89 8.20
N GLU A 157 1.95 -0.56 7.41
CA GLU A 157 1.35 -1.44 6.40
C GLU A 157 2.29 -1.82 5.26
N GLU A 158 3.34 -1.05 4.94
CA GLU A 158 4.28 -1.40 3.84
C GLU A 158 5.48 -2.25 4.32
N GLY A 159 5.64 -2.45 5.64
CA GLY A 159 6.57 -3.43 6.21
C GLY A 159 8.07 -3.07 6.09
N ASP A 160 8.91 -4.06 5.82
CA ASP A 160 10.37 -3.92 5.94
C ASP A 160 11.00 -2.94 4.95
N GLY A 161 10.44 -2.82 3.74
CA GLY A 161 10.98 -1.92 2.72
C GLY A 161 10.98 -0.47 3.18
N ILE A 162 9.86 -0.03 3.76
CA ILE A 162 9.75 1.34 4.28
C ILE A 162 10.54 1.52 5.56
N ARG A 163 10.65 0.48 6.42
CA ARG A 163 11.53 0.52 7.60
C ARG A 163 12.99 0.81 7.22
N GLN A 164 13.50 0.16 6.18
CA GLN A 164 14.86 0.40 5.68
C GLN A 164 15.04 1.84 5.16
N LEU A 165 14.07 2.35 4.40
CA LEU A 165 14.13 3.73 3.89
C LEU A 165 14.01 4.77 5.02
N LEU A 166 13.19 4.51 6.04
CA LEU A 166 13.08 5.34 7.24
C LEU A 166 14.37 5.39 8.05
N GLN A 167 15.06 4.26 8.22
CA GLN A 167 16.37 4.20 8.89
C GLN A 167 17.43 5.03 8.15
N GLN A 168 17.43 4.95 6.81
CA GLN A 168 18.32 5.75 5.97
C GLN A 168 18.04 7.25 6.14
N LEU A 169 16.76 7.63 6.09
CA LEU A 169 16.36 9.03 6.24
C LEU A 169 16.66 9.57 7.64
N GLU A 170 16.42 8.79 8.70
CA GLU A 170 16.71 9.17 10.10
C GLU A 170 18.16 9.61 10.29
N SER A 171 19.11 8.92 9.63
CA SER A 171 20.54 9.23 9.73
C SER A 171 20.93 10.59 9.11
N THR A 172 20.09 11.13 8.24
CA THR A 172 20.34 12.38 7.49
C THR A 172 19.43 13.53 7.89
N GLU A 173 18.27 13.23 8.50
CA GLU A 173 17.26 14.22 8.87
C GLU A 173 17.78 15.12 10.00
N ARG A 174 17.49 16.42 9.95
CA ARG A 174 17.93 17.41 10.94
C ARG A 174 16.78 18.05 11.71
N GLN A 175 15.54 17.94 11.22
CA GLN A 175 14.36 18.49 11.88
C GLN A 175 13.94 17.61 13.08
N PRO A 176 13.96 18.14 14.33
CA PRO A 176 13.71 17.33 15.52
C PRO A 176 12.31 16.70 15.59
N ALA A 177 11.28 17.40 15.12
CA ALA A 177 9.91 16.89 15.07
C ALA A 177 9.79 15.68 14.15
N LEU A 178 10.40 15.77 12.96
CA LEU A 178 10.39 14.70 11.97
C LEU A 178 11.22 13.50 12.42
N GLN A 179 12.39 13.72 13.05
CA GLN A 179 13.17 12.65 13.68
C GLN A 179 12.35 11.91 14.76
N THR A 180 11.63 12.65 15.60
CA THR A 180 10.78 12.06 16.65
C THR A 180 9.67 11.21 16.02
N PHE A 181 9.05 11.70 14.95
CA PHE A 181 8.03 10.95 14.21
C PHE A 181 8.60 9.68 13.57
N ILE A 182 9.75 9.74 12.90
CA ILE A 182 10.44 8.59 12.30
C ILE A 182 10.79 7.55 13.37
N ARG A 183 11.38 7.96 14.50
CA ARG A 183 11.66 7.05 15.62
C ARG A 183 10.40 6.39 16.18
N GLY A 184 9.32 7.16 16.25
CA GLY A 184 8.01 6.65 16.63
C GLY A 184 7.46 5.59 15.66
N LEU A 185 7.77 5.68 14.36
CA LEU A 185 7.42 4.66 13.37
C LEU A 185 8.33 3.42 13.48
N LEU A 186 9.64 3.62 13.70
CA LEU A 186 10.63 2.54 13.77
C LEU A 186 10.51 1.69 15.06
N GLY A 187 10.00 2.28 16.14
CA GLY A 187 9.81 1.62 17.43
C GLY A 187 8.56 0.74 17.54
N ILE A 188 7.71 0.71 16.51
CA ILE A 188 6.52 -0.16 16.41
C ILE A 188 6.91 -1.48 15.74
#